data_AF-A0A930F1I4-F1
#
_entry.id   AF-A0A930F1I4-F1
#
_cell.length_a   1.000
_cell.length_b   1.000
_cell.length_c   1.000
_cell.angle_alpha   90.00
_cell.angle_beta   90.00
_cell.angle_gamma   90.00
#
_symmetry.space_group_name_H-M   'P 1'
#
loop_
_entity.id
_entity.type
_entity.pdbx_description
1 polymer ?
#
loop_
_entity_poly.entity_id
_entity_poly.type
_entity_poly.pdbx_seq_one_letter_code
_entity_poly.pdbx_strand_id
1 'polypeptide(L)'
;MKDFKIGKQSFLRVDRANPCPICQKPDWCFLASDFKKAYCCRQLDEEKPSLAGATEYIIDGDGTNTKDVQIVEIPQLESAPANILHKVYSLVIGVFGLSDEHLTHLMISRGFTLDQTYLRGYASFT
;
A
#
# COMPACT_ATOMS: atom_id res chain seq x y z
N MET A 1 -6.75 -18.30 0.52
CA MET A 1 -7.15 -17.07 -0.20
C MET A 1 -8.52 -16.61 0.27
N LYS A 2 -8.72 -15.31 0.49
CA LYS A 2 -10.03 -14.74 0.86
C LYS A 2 -10.75 -14.25 -0.40
N ASP A 3 -12.03 -14.56 -0.53
CA ASP A 3 -12.85 -14.07 -1.63
C ASP A 3 -13.45 -12.69 -1.32
N PHE A 4 -13.74 -11.93 -2.38
CA PHE A 4 -14.47 -10.68 -2.32
C PHE A 4 -15.15 -10.40 -3.66
N LYS A 5 -16.08 -9.44 -3.69
CA LYS A 5 -16.83 -9.10 -4.89
C LYS A 5 -16.62 -7.65 -5.28
N ILE A 6 -16.47 -7.40 -6.58
CA ILE A 6 -16.57 -6.06 -7.18
C ILE A 6 -17.73 -6.11 -8.18
N GLY A 7 -18.82 -5.41 -7.86
CA GLY A 7 -20.05 -5.51 -8.64
C GLY A 7 -20.60 -6.93 -8.68
N LYS A 8 -20.72 -7.52 -9.87
CA LYS A 8 -21.21 -8.90 -10.08
C LYS A 8 -20.08 -9.95 -10.15
N GLN A 9 -18.82 -9.53 -10.18
CA GLN A 9 -17.67 -10.42 -10.34
C GLN A 9 -17.07 -10.77 -8.97
N SER A 10 -16.60 -12.01 -8.84
CA SER A 10 -15.94 -12.52 -7.63
C SER A 10 -14.45 -12.67 -7.87
N PHE A 11 -13.65 -12.35 -6.86
CA PHE A 11 -12.19 -12.31 -6.91
C PHE A 11 -11.60 -12.98 -5.67
N LEU A 12 -10.36 -13.44 -5.80
CA LEU A 12 -9.58 -14.06 -4.73
C LEU A 12 -8.37 -13.18 -4.41
N ARG A 13 -8.23 -12.76 -3.15
CA ARG A 13 -7.00 -12.09 -2.70
C ARG A 13 -5.86 -13.09 -2.58
N VAL A 14 -4.70 -12.66 -3.07
CA VAL A 14 -3.43 -13.36 -2.87
C VAL A 14 -3.10 -13.45 -1.38
N ASP A 15 -2.34 -14.47 -1.01
CA ASP A 15 -1.84 -14.68 0.35
C ASP A 15 -0.41 -15.23 0.31
N ARG A 16 0.15 -15.55 1.48
CA ARG A 16 1.51 -16.11 1.57
C ARG A 16 1.65 -17.48 0.88
N ALA A 17 0.59 -18.28 0.85
CA ALA A 17 0.62 -19.58 0.18
C ALA A 17 0.41 -19.46 -1.34
N ASN A 18 -0.25 -18.38 -1.79
CA ASN A 18 -0.60 -18.12 -3.19
C ASN A 18 -0.27 -16.66 -3.52
N PRO A 19 1.02 -16.32 -3.75
CA PRO A 19 1.42 -14.96 -4.09
C PRO A 19 0.93 -14.56 -5.48
N CYS A 20 0.99 -13.25 -5.77
CA CYS A 20 0.64 -12.74 -7.09
C CYS A 20 1.55 -13.35 -8.18
N PRO A 21 1.02 -13.95 -9.27
CA PRO A 21 1.85 -14.53 -10.33
C PRO A 21 2.69 -13.50 -11.10
N ILE A 22 2.32 -12.21 -11.03
CA ILE A 22 2.99 -11.12 -11.74
C ILE A 22 4.13 -10.51 -10.92
N CYS A 23 3.88 -10.11 -9.66
CA CYS A 23 4.87 -9.43 -8.81
C CYS A 23 5.38 -10.27 -7.62
N GLN A 24 4.84 -11.47 -7.42
CA GLN A 24 5.22 -12.42 -6.37
C GLN A 24 5.09 -11.91 -4.92
N LYS A 25 4.29 -10.85 -4.71
CA LYS A 25 3.97 -10.35 -3.37
C LYS A 25 2.72 -11.04 -2.81
N PRO A 26 2.69 -11.32 -1.49
CA PRO A 26 1.61 -12.07 -0.86
C PRO A 26 0.40 -11.22 -0.47
N ASP A 27 0.38 -9.94 -0.85
CA ASP A 27 -0.62 -8.96 -0.43
C ASP A 27 -1.00 -7.99 -1.57
N TRP A 28 -2.12 -7.29 -1.35
CA TRP A 28 -2.67 -6.21 -2.19
C TRP A 28 -3.24 -6.63 -3.56
N CYS A 29 -2.60 -7.58 -4.26
CA CYS A 29 -3.05 -8.08 -5.55
C CYS A 29 -4.21 -9.08 -5.42
N PHE A 30 -4.84 -9.43 -6.54
CA PHE A 30 -5.94 -10.40 -6.54
C PHE A 30 -6.07 -11.12 -7.89
N LEU A 31 -6.81 -12.22 -7.90
CA LEU A 31 -7.06 -13.09 -9.05
C LEU A 31 -8.56 -13.11 -9.35
N ALA A 32 -8.92 -13.30 -10.61
CA ALA A 32 -10.29 -13.68 -10.95
C ALA A 32 -10.60 -15.08 -10.41
N SER A 33 -11.86 -15.35 -10.07
CA SER A 33 -12.28 -16.65 -9.51
C SER A 33 -12.06 -17.83 -10.45
N ASP A 34 -11.95 -17.58 -11.76
CA ASP A 34 -11.67 -18.58 -12.78
C ASP A 34 -10.17 -18.83 -13.00
N PHE A 35 -9.29 -18.14 -12.24
CA PHE A 35 -7.83 -18.22 -12.34
C PHE A 35 -7.26 -17.95 -13.74
N LYS A 36 -8.02 -17.30 -14.63
CA LYS A 36 -7.54 -16.92 -15.98
C LYS A 36 -6.93 -15.53 -16.03
N LYS A 37 -7.20 -14.72 -15.01
CA LYS A 37 -6.76 -13.34 -14.92
C LYS A 37 -6.16 -13.04 -13.56
N ALA A 38 -5.06 -12.30 -13.58
CA ALA A 38 -4.42 -11.72 -12.40
C ALA A 38 -4.48 -10.21 -12.46
N TYR A 39 -4.69 -9.58 -11.31
CA TYR A 39 -4.74 -8.13 -11.16
C TYR A 39 -3.59 -7.70 -10.25
N CYS A 40 -2.59 -7.03 -10.85
CA CYS A 40 -1.39 -6.60 -10.13
C CYS A 40 -1.43 -5.11 -9.81
N CYS A 41 -1.32 -4.77 -8.53
CA CYS A 41 -1.31 -3.37 -8.06
C CYS A 41 0.10 -2.74 -8.09
N ARG A 42 1.15 -3.53 -8.35
CA ARG A 42 2.55 -3.09 -8.28
C ARG A 42 3.22 -2.99 -9.65
N GLN A 43 2.73 -3.74 -10.64
CA GLN A 43 3.19 -3.67 -12.03
C GLN A 43 2.08 -3.04 -12.84
N LEU A 44 2.15 -1.71 -12.94
CA LEU A 44 1.19 -0.91 -13.68
C LEU A 44 1.64 -0.80 -15.14
N ASP A 45 0.70 -1.05 -16.04
CA ASP A 45 0.88 -0.94 -17.48
C ASP A 45 -0.32 -0.15 -18.02
N GLU A 46 -0.05 1.02 -18.60
CA GLU A 46 -1.07 1.96 -19.09
C GLU A 46 -1.74 1.45 -20.38
N GLU A 47 -1.11 0.53 -21.10
CA GLU A 47 -1.68 -0.05 -22.32
C GLU A 47 -2.68 -1.18 -22.02
N LYS A 48 -2.72 -1.66 -20.77
CA LYS A 48 -3.57 -2.76 -20.34
C LYS A 48 -4.78 -2.29 -19.55
N PRO A 49 -5.89 -3.04 -19.60
CA PRO A 49 -7.07 -2.71 -18.79
C PRO A 49 -6.72 -2.72 -17.30
N SER A 50 -7.32 -1.78 -16.55
CA SER A 50 -7.18 -1.70 -15.11
C SER A 50 -8.52 -1.92 -14.41
N LEU A 51 -8.47 -2.53 -13.23
CA LEU A 51 -9.62 -2.77 -12.36
C LEU A 51 -9.23 -2.46 -10.92
N ALA A 52 -9.99 -1.59 -10.26
CA ALA A 52 -9.75 -1.19 -8.87
C ALA A 52 -8.29 -0.72 -8.59
N GLY A 53 -7.68 -0.03 -9.56
CA GLY A 53 -6.29 0.45 -9.47
C GLY A 53 -5.22 -0.62 -9.70
N ALA A 54 -5.61 -1.83 -10.14
CA ALA A 54 -4.70 -2.91 -10.50
C ALA A 54 -4.74 -3.16 -12.01
N THR A 55 -3.59 -3.38 -12.63
CA THR A 55 -3.50 -3.77 -14.05
C THR A 55 -3.86 -5.23 -14.22
N GLU A 56 -4.70 -5.52 -15.22
CA GLU A 56 -5.12 -6.87 -15.59
C GLU A 56 -4.06 -7.57 -16.45
N TYR A 57 -3.77 -8.82 -16.12
CA TYR A 57 -2.89 -9.73 -16.86
C TYR A 57 -3.63 -11.03 -17.11
N ILE A 58 -3.55 -11.54 -18.34
CA ILE A 58 -4.03 -12.88 -18.67
C ILE A 58 -2.97 -13.87 -18.21
N ILE A 59 -3.40 -14.86 -17.44
CA ILE A 59 -2.55 -15.97 -17.00
C ILE A 59 -3.08 -17.24 -17.66
N ASP A 60 -2.26 -17.86 -18.50
CA ASP A 60 -2.54 -19.20 -19.01
C ASP A 60 -2.46 -20.16 -17.83
N GLY A 61 -3.43 -21.08 -17.72
CA GLY A 61 -3.69 -21.91 -16.53
C GLY A 61 -2.59 -22.87 -16.08
N ASP A 62 -1.36 -22.71 -16.59
CA ASP A 62 -0.17 -23.34 -16.05
C ASP A 62 0.38 -22.47 -14.94
N GLY A 63 0.00 -22.81 -13.70
CA GLY A 63 0.49 -22.23 -12.45
C GLY A 63 1.98 -22.48 -12.19
N THR A 64 2.84 -22.32 -13.18
CA THR A 64 4.27 -22.67 -13.18
C THR A 64 5.12 -21.48 -13.59
N ASN A 65 4.96 -20.36 -12.88
CA ASN A 65 6.07 -19.42 -12.70
C ASN A 65 6.24 -19.10 -11.21
N THR A 66 6.22 -20.13 -10.38
CA THR A 66 6.90 -20.11 -9.08
C THR A 66 8.40 -20.11 -9.35
N LYS A 67 8.97 -18.96 -9.75
CA LYS A 67 10.39 -18.74 -9.47
C LYS A 67 10.50 -18.80 -7.95
N ASP A 68 11.33 -19.68 -7.42
CA ASP A 68 11.59 -19.82 -5.99
C ASP A 68 11.88 -18.44 -5.38
N VAL A 69 10.85 -17.80 -4.82
CA VAL A 69 11.01 -16.59 -4.05
C VAL A 69 11.34 -17.06 -2.65
N GLN A 70 12.60 -16.93 -2.27
CA GLN A 70 12.95 -16.97 -0.87
C GLN A 70 12.25 -15.79 -0.19
N ILE A 71 11.15 -16.07 0.49
CA ILE A 71 10.49 -15.14 1.38
C ILE A 71 11.47 -14.94 2.54
N VAL A 72 12.31 -13.91 2.46
CA VAL A 72 13.09 -13.46 3.60
C VAL A 72 12.10 -12.85 4.57
N GLU A 73 11.83 -13.52 5.68
CA GLU A 73 11.12 -12.92 6.80
C GLU A 73 11.97 -11.75 7.31
N ILE A 74 11.58 -10.54 6.91
CA ILE A 74 12.07 -9.34 7.57
C ILE A 74 11.48 -9.39 8.98
N PRO A 75 12.31 -9.37 10.04
CA PRO A 75 11.80 -9.31 11.39
C PRO A 75 10.87 -8.11 11.49
N GLN A 76 9.58 -8.35 11.76
CA GLN A 76 8.69 -7.26 12.13
C GLN A 76 9.13 -6.80 13.52
N LEU A 77 9.99 -5.78 13.57
CA LEU A 77 10.25 -5.09 14.82
C LEU A 77 8.95 -4.47 15.29
N GLU A 78 8.65 -4.65 16.57
CA GLU A 78 7.53 -3.97 17.20
C GLU A 78 7.72 -2.47 17.06
N SER A 79 6.67 -1.79 16.60
CA SER A 79 6.68 -0.34 16.50
C SER A 79 6.86 0.26 17.89
N ALA A 80 7.68 1.30 18.01
CA ALA A 80 7.85 2.00 19.27
C ALA A 80 6.50 2.60 19.75
N PRO A 81 6.30 2.75 21.07
CA PRO A 81 5.13 3.43 21.62
C PRO A 81 4.91 4.82 21.00
N ALA A 82 3.65 5.24 20.88
CA ALA A 82 3.27 6.46 20.15
C ALA A 82 3.95 7.74 20.69
N ASN A 83 4.19 7.83 22.00
CA ASN A 83 4.91 8.93 22.62
C ASN A 83 6.38 9.01 22.19
N ILE A 84 7.04 7.85 21.99
CA ILE A 84 8.41 7.77 21.52
C ILE A 84 8.48 8.16 20.05
N LEU A 85 7.58 7.63 19.21
CA LEU A 85 7.49 7.99 17.81
C LEU A 85 7.26 9.50 17.64
N HIS A 86 6.31 10.07 18.38
CA HIS A 86 6.03 11.49 18.33
C HIS A 86 7.27 12.33 18.70
N LYS A 87 8.00 11.94 19.76
CA LYS A 87 9.23 12.64 20.16
C LYS A 87 10.29 12.60 19.06
N VAL A 88 10.51 11.44 18.44
CA VAL A 88 11.49 11.29 17.34
C VAL A 88 11.09 12.14 16.15
N TYR A 89 9.84 12.04 15.69
CA TYR A 89 9.37 12.83 14.54
C TYR A 89 9.41 14.33 14.80
N SER A 90 9.04 14.80 15.99
CA SER A 90 9.14 16.21 16.35
C SER A 90 10.58 16.72 16.34
N LEU A 91 11.56 15.89 16.76
CA LEU A 91 12.97 16.24 16.67
C LEU A 91 13.45 16.33 15.22
N VAL A 92 13.07 15.36 14.37
CA VAL A 92 13.42 15.37 12.94
C VAL A 92 12.83 16.61 12.27
N ILE A 93 11.55 16.89 12.49
CA ILE A 93 10.89 18.09 11.96
C ILE A 93 11.56 19.36 12.49
N GLY A 94 11.99 19.40 13.76
CA GLY A 94 12.71 20.54 14.32
C GLY A 94 14.06 20.82 13.63
N VAL A 95 14.74 19.79 13.14
CA VAL A 95 16.04 19.92 12.45
C VAL A 95 15.87 20.26 10.98
N PHE A 96 14.95 19.61 10.28
CA PHE A 96 14.78 19.77 8.83
C PHE A 96 13.73 20.82 8.45
N GLY A 97 12.88 21.22 9.38
CA GLY A 97 11.73 22.07 9.12
C GLY A 97 10.62 21.33 8.35
N LEU A 98 9.52 22.04 8.10
CA LEU A 98 8.49 21.62 7.17
C LEU A 98 8.76 22.28 5.82
N SER A 99 8.68 21.51 4.74
CA SER A 99 8.72 22.06 3.38
C SER A 99 7.40 22.74 3.04
N ASP A 100 7.39 23.55 1.98
CA ASP A 100 6.18 24.20 1.49
C ASP A 100 5.09 23.20 1.09
N GLU A 101 5.47 22.02 0.59
CA GLU A 101 4.55 20.92 0.28
C GLU A 101 3.87 20.39 1.56
N HIS A 102 4.64 20.23 2.64
CA HIS A 102 4.11 19.81 3.94
C HIS A 102 3.13 20.84 4.51
N LEU A 103 3.49 22.13 4.44
CA LEU A 103 2.63 23.23 4.89
C LEU A 103 1.32 23.25 4.09
N THR A 104 1.41 23.13 2.76
CA THR A 104 0.26 23.13 1.85
C THR A 104 -0.69 21.97 2.18
N HIS A 105 -0.14 20.78 2.40
CA HIS A 105 -0.95 19.62 2.77
C HIS A 105 -1.63 19.79 4.13
N LEU A 106 -0.94 20.36 5.14
CA LEU A 106 -1.53 20.63 6.45
C LEU A 106 -2.67 21.66 6.37
N MET A 107 -2.51 22.68 5.53
CA MET A 107 -3.55 23.70 5.34
C MET A 107 -4.74 23.15 4.55
N ILE A 108 -4.50 22.50 3.41
CA ILE A 108 -5.56 22.09 2.49
C ILE A 108 -6.27 20.82 2.96
N SER A 109 -5.52 19.80 3.35
CA SER A 109 -6.09 18.48 3.66
C SER A 109 -6.52 18.34 5.11
N ARG A 110 -5.89 19.10 6.02
CA ARG A 110 -6.22 19.06 7.46
C ARG A 110 -6.89 20.33 7.99
N GLY A 111 -6.97 21.39 7.18
CA GLY A 111 -7.66 22.63 7.55
C GLY A 111 -6.94 23.46 8.61
N PHE A 112 -5.63 23.27 8.78
CA PHE A 112 -4.87 24.02 9.78
C PHE A 112 -4.61 25.44 9.29
N THR A 113 -4.69 26.41 10.20
CA THR A 113 -4.14 27.74 9.92
C THR A 113 -2.61 27.69 9.93
N LEU A 114 -1.98 28.74 9.39
CA LEU A 114 -0.53 28.85 9.33
C LEU A 114 0.08 28.80 10.76
N ASP A 115 -0.51 29.53 11.71
CA ASP A 115 -0.09 29.51 13.12
C ASP A 115 -0.29 28.14 13.78
N GLN A 116 -1.41 27.47 13.51
CA GLN A 116 -1.64 26.11 14.01
C GLN A 116 -0.63 25.11 13.44
N THR A 117 -0.23 25.30 12.18
CA THR A 117 0.78 24.47 11.53
C THR A 117 2.14 24.62 12.20
N TYR A 118 2.56 25.85 12.53
CA TYR A 118 3.80 26.07 13.27
C TYR A 118 3.74 25.58 14.72
N LEU A 119 2.60 25.74 15.40
CA LEU A 119 2.46 25.34 16.81
C LEU A 119 2.27 23.84 17.00
N ARG A 120 1.57 23.16 16.08
CA ARG A 120 1.15 21.76 16.23
C ARG A 120 1.86 20.81 15.26
N GLY A 121 2.35 21.31 14.13
CA GLY A 121 2.86 20.48 13.04
C GLY A 121 1.83 19.41 12.63
N TYR A 122 2.29 18.15 12.57
CA TYR A 122 1.45 16.99 12.25
C TYR A 122 0.74 16.35 13.47
N ALA A 123 0.74 16.99 14.64
CA ALA A 123 0.01 16.47 15.78
C ALA A 123 -1.50 16.46 15.52
N SER A 124 -2.14 15.29 15.65
CA SER A 124 -3.59 15.15 15.54
C SER A 124 -4.33 15.89 16.67
N PHE A 125 -5.58 16.28 16.43
CA PHE A 125 -6.49 16.65 17.51
C PHE A 125 -6.75 15.39 18.34
N THR A 126 -6.41 15.44 19.62
CA THR A 126 -6.90 14.47 20.62
C THR A 126 -8.39 14.63 20.81
#